data_AF-A0A2W7AIL2-F1
#
_entry.id   AF-A0A2W7AIL2-F1
#
_cell.length_a   1.000
_cell.length_b   1.000
_cell.length_c   1.000
_cell.angle_alpha   90.00
_cell.angle_beta   90.00
_cell.angle_gamma   90.00
#
_symmetry.space_group_name_H-M   'P 1'
#
loop_
_entity.id
_entity.type
_entity.pdbx_description
1 polymer ?
#
loop_
_entity_poly.entity_id
_entity_poly.type
_entity_poly.pdbx_seq_one_letter_code
_entity_poly.pdbx_strand_id
1 'polypeptide(L)'
;MIESIRCPNCGAIAERHHLSYLAQVKTQCEACDYLLVMCTRSGHVLESYAPGLPSEPRPMQPIAVRLTPLAKTQSNNSRRDVAALSA
;
A
#
# COMPACT_ATOMS: atom_id res chain seq x y z
N MET A 1 -13.62 -12.06 -6.06
CA MET A 1 -12.70 -10.95 -6.43
C MET A 1 -11.80 -10.69 -5.24
N ILE A 2 -10.51 -10.42 -5.45
CA ILE A 2 -9.56 -10.07 -4.39
C ILE A 2 -9.10 -8.63 -4.60
N GLU A 3 -9.17 -7.83 -3.55
CA GLU A 3 -8.70 -6.44 -3.52
C GLU A 3 -7.52 -6.31 -2.56
N SER A 4 -6.52 -5.52 -2.97
CA SER A 4 -5.42 -5.12 -2.10
C SER A 4 -5.80 -3.85 -1.33
N ILE A 5 -5.76 -3.91 0.00
CA ILE A 5 -6.10 -2.79 0.88
C ILE A 5 -5.04 -2.57 1.96
N ARG A 6 -5.17 -1.49 2.73
CA ARG A 6 -4.41 -1.31 3.98
C ARG A 6 -5.11 -2.05 5.12
N CYS A 7 -4.34 -2.83 5.89
CA CYS A 7 -4.81 -3.49 7.09
C CYS A 7 -5.33 -2.45 8.08
N PRO A 8 -6.58 -2.59 8.58
CA PRO A 8 -7.14 -1.67 9.55
C PRO A 8 -6.47 -1.76 10.93
N ASN A 9 -5.75 -2.85 11.22
CA ASN A 9 -5.00 -3.03 12.46
C ASN A 9 -3.60 -2.40 12.34
N CYS A 10 -2.72 -2.92 11.48
CA CYS A 10 -1.30 -2.56 11.46
C CYS A 10 -0.86 -1.62 10.31
N GLY A 11 -1.74 -1.35 9.33
CA GLY A 11 -1.44 -0.55 8.14
C GLY A 11 -0.61 -1.24 7.05
N ALA A 12 -0.21 -2.51 7.23
CA ALA A 12 0.44 -3.30 6.18
C ALA A 12 -0.52 -3.56 5.00
N ILE A 13 -0.01 -4.12 3.90
CA ILE A 13 -0.88 -4.58 2.82
C ILE A 13 -1.66 -5.81 3.31
N ALA A 14 -2.96 -5.80 3.03
CA ALA A 14 -3.91 -6.84 3.38
C ALA A 14 -4.78 -7.16 2.16
N GLU A 15 -5.48 -8.27 2.23
CA GLU A 15 -6.38 -8.72 1.18
C GLU A 15 -7.82 -8.64 1.64
N ARG A 16 -8.70 -8.19 0.75
CA ARG A 16 -10.14 -8.29 0.89
C ARG A 16 -10.69 -9.23 -0.18
N HIS A 17 -11.24 -10.34 0.27
CA HIS A 17 -11.87 -11.36 -0.54
C HIS A 17 -13.38 -11.15 -0.54
N HIS A 18 -13.93 -10.87 -1.72
CA HIS A 18 -15.38 -10.81 -1.93
C HIS A 18 -15.91 -12.20 -2.30
N LEU A 19 -16.61 -12.82 -1.36
CA LEU A 19 -17.15 -14.17 -1.42
C LEU A 19 -18.66 -14.11 -1.68
N SER A 20 -19.05 -13.69 -2.89
CA SER A 20 -20.45 -13.39 -3.24
C SER A 20 -21.40 -14.58 -3.01
N TYR A 21 -20.95 -15.81 -3.27
CA TYR A 21 -21.75 -17.03 -3.05
C TYR A 21 -22.14 -17.21 -1.58
N LEU A 22 -21.28 -16.79 -0.65
CA LEU A 22 -21.52 -16.87 0.79
C LEU A 22 -22.17 -15.61 1.35
N ALA A 23 -22.42 -14.58 0.52
CA ALA A 23 -22.78 -13.23 0.96
C ALA A 23 -21.81 -12.69 2.04
N GLN A 24 -20.51 -12.89 1.81
CA GLN A 24 -19.46 -12.55 2.76
C GLN A 24 -18.37 -11.69 2.12
N VAL A 25 -17.77 -10.84 2.96
CA VAL A 25 -16.49 -10.20 2.68
C VAL A 25 -15.51 -10.59 3.78
N LYS A 26 -14.33 -11.07 3.38
CA LYS A 26 -13.24 -11.48 4.29
C LYS A 26 -12.06 -10.55 4.10
N THR A 27 -11.63 -9.88 5.16
CA THR A 27 -10.39 -9.10 5.20
C THR A 27 -9.36 -9.87 6.00
N GLN A 28 -8.18 -10.12 5.44
CA GLN A 28 -7.08 -10.86 6.09
C GLN A 28 -5.74 -10.16 5.93
N CYS A 29 -4.89 -10.19 6.96
CA CYS A 29 -3.56 -9.60 6.94
C CYS A 29 -2.51 -10.54 7.54
N GLU A 30 -1.59 -11.01 6.70
CA GLU A 30 -0.46 -11.88 7.08
C GLU A 30 0.57 -11.19 8.00
N ALA A 31 0.59 -9.85 8.06
CA ALA A 31 1.59 -9.13 8.83
C ALA A 31 1.29 -9.04 10.33
N CYS A 32 0.02 -9.18 10.71
CA CYS A 32 -0.42 -9.06 12.12
C CYS A 32 -1.58 -10.00 12.44
N ASP A 33 -1.77 -11.04 11.64
CA ASP A 33 -2.85 -12.03 11.72
C ASP A 33 -4.26 -11.43 11.87
N TYR A 34 -4.50 -10.23 11.33
CA TYR A 34 -5.84 -9.62 11.41
C TYR A 34 -6.82 -10.36 10.50
N LEU A 35 -8.00 -10.70 11.04
CA LEU A 35 -9.10 -11.32 10.30
C LEU A 35 -10.42 -10.60 10.61
N LEU A 36 -11.19 -10.30 9.56
CA LEU A 36 -12.56 -9.82 9.69
C LEU A 36 -13.43 -10.41 8.58
N VAL A 37 -14.44 -11.19 8.96
CA VAL A 37 -15.46 -11.73 8.07
C VAL A 37 -16.78 -11.05 8.38
N MET A 38 -17.41 -10.45 7.38
CA MET A 38 -18.70 -9.76 7.52
C MET A 38 -19.72 -10.28 6.52
N CYS A 39 -20.99 -10.32 6.91
CA CYS A 39 -22.09 -10.55 6.00
C CYS A 39 -22.35 -9.30 5.16
N THR A 40 -22.34 -9.42 3.83
CA THR A 40 -22.58 -8.28 2.92
C THR A 40 -24.04 -7.85 2.88
N ARG A 41 -24.98 -8.70 3.31
CA ARG A 41 -26.42 -8.37 3.33
C ARG A 41 -26.84 -7.58 4.57
N SER A 42 -26.32 -7.96 5.74
CA SER A 42 -26.70 -7.35 7.02
C SER A 42 -25.65 -6.42 7.61
N GLY A 43 -24.40 -6.51 7.14
CA GLY A 43 -23.27 -5.79 7.73
C GLY A 43 -22.78 -6.36 9.06
N HIS A 44 -23.37 -7.44 9.57
CA HIS A 44 -22.92 -8.08 10.80
C HIS A 44 -21.55 -8.74 10.64
N VAL A 45 -20.75 -8.65 11.69
CA VAL A 45 -19.50 -9.41 11.83
C VAL A 45 -19.86 -10.87 12.12
N LEU A 46 -19.32 -11.77 11.30
CA LEU A 46 -19.47 -13.22 11.48
C LEU A 46 -18.28 -13.79 12.24
N GLU A 47 -17.09 -13.30 11.97
CA GLU A 47 -15.85 -13.70 12.62
C GLU A 47 -14.89 -12.52 12.66
N SER A 48 -14.17 -12.35 13.77
CA SER A 48 -13.17 -11.30 13.89
C SER A 48 -12.04 -11.73 14.80
N TYR A 49 -10.81 -11.44 14.39
CA TYR A 49 -9.61 -11.60 15.19
C TYR A 49 -8.68 -10.39 14.96
N ALA A 50 -8.25 -9.77 16.05
CA ALA A 50 -7.41 -8.59 16.02
C ALA A 50 -6.32 -8.69 17.10
N PRO A 51 -5.10 -9.10 16.74
CA PRO A 51 -3.98 -9.14 17.66
C PRO A 51 -3.59 -7.76 18.16
N GLY A 52 -3.14 -7.70 19.42
CA GLY A 52 -2.49 -6.50 19.95
C GLY A 52 -1.21 -6.18 19.18
N LEU A 53 -1.01 -4.91 18.84
CA LEU A 53 0.24 -4.46 18.24
C LEU A 53 1.28 -4.24 19.33
N PRO A 54 2.57 -4.53 19.08
CA PRO A 54 3.62 -4.18 20.02
C PRO A 54 3.61 -2.67 20.26
N SER A 55 3.78 -2.28 21.53
CA SER A 55 3.87 -0.88 21.94
C SER A 55 5.20 -0.23 21.53
N GLU A 56 6.08 -0.95 20.84
CA GLU A 56 7.38 -0.41 20.48
C GLU A 56 7.19 0.77 19.53
N PRO A 57 7.68 1.96 19.90
CA PRO A 57 7.68 3.09 19.00
C PRO A 57 8.54 2.71 17.81
N ARG A 58 7.96 2.67 16.61
CA ARG A 58 8.78 2.59 15.39
C ARG A 58 9.76 3.74 15.46
N PRO A 59 11.08 3.52 15.32
CA PRO A 59 12.06 4.59 15.36
C PRO A 59 11.64 5.63 14.31
N MET A 60 11.23 6.81 14.79
CA MET A 60 10.79 7.88 13.91
C MET A 60 11.99 8.25 13.05
N GLN A 61 11.92 7.97 11.75
CA GLN A 61 12.95 8.47 10.85
C GLN A 61 12.88 10.00 10.85
N PRO A 62 14.04 10.69 10.91
CA PRO A 62 14.07 12.13 10.81
C PRO A 62 13.34 12.60 9.56
N ILE A 63 12.57 13.69 9.67
CA ILE A 63 11.81 14.29 8.56
C ILE A 63 12.69 14.53 7.33
N ALA A 64 13.99 14.81 7.54
CA ALA A 64 14.99 15.01 6.51
C ALA A 64 15.11 13.84 5.50
N VAL A 65 14.82 12.60 5.89
CA VAL A 65 14.92 11.42 5.00
C VAL A 65 13.75 11.33 4.01
N ARG A 66 12.61 11.97 4.31
CA ARG A 66 11.43 12.00 3.41
C ARG A 66 11.57 13.01 2.27
N LEU A 67 12.58 13.87 2.33
CA LEU A 67 12.94 14.78 1.25
C LEU A 67 13.92 14.08 0.31
N THR A 68 13.51 12.98 -0.34
CA THR A 68 14.17 12.64 -1.60
C THR A 68 13.80 13.74 -2.59
N PRO A 69 14.78 14.47 -3.17
CA PRO A 69 14.47 15.35 -4.27
C PRO A 69 13.84 14.49 -5.38
N LEU A 70 12.67 14.88 -5.85
CA LEU A 70 12.13 14.40 -7.13
C LEU A 70 13.28 14.43 -8.13
N ALA A 71 13.69 13.27 -8.61
CA ALA A 71 14.70 13.15 -9.65
C ALA A 71 14.27 14.10 -10.77
N LYS A 72 15.03 15.18 -10.98
CA LYS A 72 14.83 16.08 -12.11
C LYS A 72 15.03 15.22 -13.36
N THR A 73 13.94 14.88 -14.02
CA THR A 73 13.96 14.37 -15.39
C THR A 73 14.74 15.41 -16.21
N GLN A 74 16.01 15.13 -16.52
CA GLN A 74 16.77 15.96 -17.45
C GLN A 74 16.12 15.78 -18.82
N SER A 75 15.23 16.71 -19.15
CA SER A 75 14.74 16.94 -20.51
C SER A 75 15.91 17.45 -21.34
N ASN A 76 16.71 16.54 -21.88
CA ASN A 76 17.70 16.85 -22.90
C ASN A 76 16.95 17.29 -24.17
N ASN A 77 16.78 18.60 -24.33
CA ASN A 77 16.36 19.21 -25.58
C ASN A 77 16.97 20.61 -25.74
N SER A 78 18.13 20.65 -26.41
CA SER A 78 18.61 21.79 -27.22
C SER A 78 19.52 21.19 -28.30
N ARG A 79 18.98 20.84 -29.47
CA ARG A 79 18.99 21.66 -30.70
C ARG A 79 20.37 22.24 -31.06
N ARG A 80 20.98 21.54 -32.03
CA ARG A 80 21.72 21.98 -33.24
C ARG A 80 22.77 23.08 -33.07
N ASP A 81 24.00 22.77 -33.50
CA ASP A 81 24.68 23.54 -34.53
C ASP A 81 25.51 22.62 -35.44
N VAL A 82 25.50 22.96 -36.73
CA VAL A 82 26.11 22.27 -37.86
C VAL A 82 27.43 23.00 -38.22
N ALA A 83 28.33 22.26 -38.89
CA ALA A 83 29.53 22.70 -39.64
C ALA A 83 30.85 22.68 -38.83
N ALA A 84 32.03 22.42 -39.40
CA ALA A 84 32.53 21.74 -40.60
C ALA A 84 34.08 21.83 -40.53
N LEU A 85 34.75 21.09 -41.41
CA LEU A 85 36.16 21.19 -41.83
C LEU A 85 37.27 20.50 -41.00
N SER A 86 38.00 19.73 -41.80
CA SER A 86 39.26 19.01 -41.67
C SER A 86 40.50 19.88 -41.47
N ALA A 87 41.52 19.30 -40.85
CA ALA A 87 42.93 19.49 -41.15
C ALA A 87 43.68 18.18 -40.86
#